data_AF-A0A2W6TCT7-F1
#
_entry.id   AF-A0A2W6TCT7-F1
#
_cell.length_a   1.000
_cell.length_b   1.000
_cell.length_c   1.000
_cell.angle_alpha   90.00
_cell.angle_beta   90.00
_cell.angle_gamma   90.00
#
_symmetry.space_group_name_H-M   'P 1'
#
loop_
_entity.id
_entity.type
_entity.pdbx_description
1 polymer ?
#
loop_
_entity_poly.entity_id
_entity_poly.type
_entity_poly.pdbx_seq_one_letter_code
_entity_poly.pdbx_strand_id
1 'polypeptide(L)'
;MNDLVSCFDAPLHYNFFTASKEGKYYDLSQILKGSFLEKKPVFSVSFVENHDTQQLQALESSVQNWFKPIAYTIILLSEEAYPCVFYPDLFGAEYTDMKDGEEINVVIPKVEILPKLLQARRYFAYGEQVNYFDHPNCIAWVRRGIPDNPGCVVILSNSEDGYKEIDLGTQDPNTIYIDFLEQRKEQVKTDETGKAVFYVNPASVSVWIKKSN
;
A
#
# COMPACT_ATOMS: atom_id res chain seq x y z
N MET A 1 -2.95 -18.81 -21.77
CA MET A 1 -1.68 -18.11 -22.09
C MET A 1 -0.59 -18.88 -21.39
N ASN A 2 0.39 -19.41 -22.14
CA ASN A 2 1.64 -19.87 -21.53
C ASN A 2 2.27 -18.65 -20.87
N ASP A 3 2.76 -18.78 -19.63
CA ASP A 3 3.17 -17.68 -18.74
C ASP A 3 4.44 -16.93 -19.23
N LEU A 4 4.37 -16.36 -20.44
CA LEU A 4 5.45 -15.70 -21.18
C LEU A 4 5.36 -14.17 -21.13
N VAL A 5 4.25 -13.63 -20.62
CA VAL A 5 3.95 -12.19 -20.59
C VAL A 5 3.23 -11.84 -19.29
N SER A 6 3.68 -10.79 -18.61
CA SER A 6 2.98 -10.21 -17.45
C SER A 6 1.83 -9.31 -17.91
N CYS A 7 0.75 -9.26 -17.12
CA CYS A 7 -0.46 -8.50 -17.44
C CYS A 7 -0.76 -7.47 -16.35
N PHE A 8 -1.36 -6.34 -16.76
CA PHE A 8 -1.87 -5.36 -15.79
C PHE A 8 -2.99 -5.95 -14.94
N ASP A 9 -2.89 -5.77 -13.63
CA ASP A 9 -3.84 -6.29 -12.64
C ASP A 9 -5.07 -5.39 -12.50
N ALA A 10 -5.86 -5.31 -13.59
CA ALA A 10 -7.10 -4.55 -13.59
C ALA A 10 -8.09 -4.97 -12.47
N PRO A 11 -8.23 -6.26 -12.10
CA PRO A 11 -9.04 -6.64 -10.96
C PRO A 11 -8.57 -6.00 -9.64
N LEU A 12 -7.26 -5.93 -9.39
CA LEU A 12 -6.73 -5.24 -8.20
C LEU A 12 -7.02 -3.73 -8.22
N HIS A 13 -6.91 -3.09 -9.38
CA HIS A 13 -7.32 -1.69 -9.54
C HIS A 13 -8.80 -1.49 -9.16
N TYR A 14 -9.71 -2.35 -9.64
CA TYR A 14 -11.13 -2.25 -9.27
C TYR A 14 -11.39 -2.50 -7.78
N ASN A 15 -10.60 -3.36 -7.13
CA ASN A 15 -10.67 -3.51 -5.67
C ASN A 15 -10.30 -2.20 -4.97
N PHE A 16 -9.25 -1.49 -5.41
CA PHE A 16 -8.88 -0.17 -4.87
C PHE A 16 -9.95 0.88 -5.14
N PHE A 17 -10.50 0.91 -6.34
CA PHE A 17 -11.58 1.83 -6.71
C PHE A 17 -12.80 1.65 -5.79
N THR A 18 -13.28 0.42 -5.65
CA THR A 18 -14.41 0.08 -4.78
C THR A 18 -14.12 0.38 -3.31
N ALA A 19 -12.94 -0.02 -2.80
CA ALA A 19 -12.53 0.26 -1.43
C ALA A 19 -12.48 1.76 -1.12
N SER A 20 -12.00 2.56 -2.08
CA SER A 20 -11.96 4.02 -1.93
C SER A 20 -13.35 4.67 -1.86
N LYS A 21 -14.38 4.03 -2.44
CA LYS A 21 -15.77 4.50 -2.40
C LYS A 21 -16.52 4.03 -1.16
N GLU A 22 -16.32 2.78 -0.77
CA GLU A 22 -17.00 2.16 0.37
C GLU A 22 -16.37 2.54 1.72
N GLY A 23 -15.11 3.00 1.72
CA GLY A 23 -14.41 3.42 2.93
C GLY A 23 -14.37 2.29 3.95
N LYS A 24 -14.76 2.59 5.21
CA LYS A 24 -14.80 1.62 6.30
C LYS A 24 -15.73 0.42 6.10
N TYR A 25 -16.62 0.45 5.11
CA TYR A 25 -17.51 -0.68 4.82
C TYR A 25 -16.88 -1.73 3.90
N TYR A 26 -15.75 -1.40 3.25
CA TYR A 26 -14.97 -2.37 2.50
C TYR A 26 -14.12 -3.23 3.44
N ASP A 27 -14.15 -4.55 3.24
CA ASP A 27 -13.32 -5.50 3.97
C ASP A 27 -11.91 -5.59 3.36
N LEU A 28 -10.94 -4.92 3.99
CA LEU A 28 -9.54 -4.92 3.58
C LEU A 28 -8.89 -6.30 3.61
N SER A 29 -9.38 -7.26 4.41
CA SER A 29 -8.84 -8.63 4.37
C SER A 29 -9.04 -9.28 2.99
N GLN A 30 -10.01 -8.78 2.21
CA GLN A 30 -10.33 -9.24 0.87
C GLN A 30 -9.71 -8.35 -0.24
N ILE A 31 -8.83 -7.39 0.09
CA ILE A 31 -8.33 -6.40 -0.90
C ILE A 31 -7.61 -7.03 -2.10
N LEU A 32 -6.97 -8.19 -1.91
CA LEU A 32 -6.28 -8.91 -2.98
C LEU A 32 -7.19 -9.91 -3.70
N LYS A 33 -8.41 -10.14 -3.22
CA LYS A 33 -9.24 -11.24 -3.69
C LYS A 33 -9.59 -11.09 -5.17
N GLY A 34 -9.39 -12.16 -5.92
CA GLY A 34 -9.66 -12.21 -7.35
C GLY A 34 -8.57 -11.61 -8.23
N SER A 35 -7.58 -10.92 -7.65
CA SER A 35 -6.48 -10.27 -8.38
C SER A 35 -5.47 -11.25 -8.96
N PHE A 36 -4.65 -10.77 -9.89
CA PHE A 36 -3.48 -11.52 -10.33
C PHE A 36 -2.39 -11.54 -9.26
N LEU A 37 -2.28 -10.51 -8.42
CA LEU A 37 -1.34 -10.50 -7.31
C LEU A 37 -1.62 -11.62 -6.31
N GLU A 38 -2.88 -11.98 -6.09
CA GLU A 38 -3.27 -13.16 -5.28
C GLU A 38 -2.96 -14.49 -5.98
N LYS A 39 -3.26 -14.60 -7.28
CA LYS A 39 -3.30 -15.89 -7.98
C LYS A 39 -2.02 -16.25 -8.75
N LYS A 40 -1.33 -15.24 -9.27
CA LYS A 40 -0.18 -15.33 -10.18
C LYS A 40 0.74 -14.11 -10.00
N PRO A 41 1.30 -13.88 -8.80
CA PRO A 41 2.04 -12.66 -8.45
C PRO A 41 3.18 -12.33 -9.43
N VAL A 42 3.96 -13.34 -9.86
CA VAL A 42 5.07 -13.19 -10.83
C VAL A 42 4.63 -12.58 -12.18
N PHE A 43 3.37 -12.73 -12.56
CA PHE A 43 2.81 -12.23 -13.82
C PHE A 43 1.90 -11.02 -13.65
N SER A 44 1.76 -10.50 -12.42
CA SER A 44 0.92 -9.35 -12.10
C SER A 44 1.72 -8.06 -12.15
N VAL A 45 1.40 -7.18 -13.11
CA VAL A 45 1.81 -5.77 -13.08
C VAL A 45 0.73 -5.00 -12.34
N SER A 46 0.92 -4.79 -11.04
CA SER A 46 -0.05 -4.11 -10.19
C SER A 46 0.06 -2.59 -10.36
N PHE A 47 -1.07 -1.90 -10.37
CA PHE A 47 -1.14 -0.44 -10.54
C PHE A 47 -2.32 0.13 -9.74
N VAL A 48 -2.23 1.41 -9.37
CA VAL A 48 -3.34 2.12 -8.70
C VAL A 48 -4.21 2.84 -9.72
N GLU A 49 -3.58 3.56 -10.65
CA GLU A 49 -4.23 4.34 -11.71
C GLU A 49 -3.44 4.21 -13.01
N ASN A 50 -4.10 4.47 -14.14
CA ASN A 50 -3.44 4.68 -15.42
C ASN A 50 -4.15 5.80 -16.21
N HIS A 51 -3.73 6.00 -17.45
CA HIS A 51 -4.30 7.05 -18.31
C HIS A 51 -5.74 6.76 -18.76
N ASP A 52 -6.21 5.52 -18.72
CA ASP A 52 -7.60 5.16 -19.05
C ASP A 52 -8.56 5.33 -17.88
N THR A 53 -8.06 5.21 -16.63
CA THR A 53 -8.87 5.19 -15.39
C THR A 53 -9.00 6.55 -14.71
N GLN A 54 -8.18 7.54 -15.10
CA GLN A 54 -8.32 8.92 -14.62
C GLN A 54 -9.66 9.56 -15.05
N GLN A 55 -10.02 10.67 -14.42
CA GLN A 55 -11.31 11.32 -14.60
C GLN A 55 -11.56 11.71 -16.08
N LEU A 56 -12.79 11.57 -16.58
CA LEU A 56 -13.17 11.95 -17.94
C LEU A 56 -12.50 11.11 -19.05
N GLN A 57 -11.94 9.95 -18.74
CA GLN A 57 -11.36 9.02 -19.72
C GLN A 57 -12.25 7.78 -19.94
N ALA A 58 -11.95 6.99 -20.98
CA ALA A 58 -12.83 5.94 -21.47
C ALA A 58 -13.18 4.86 -20.43
N LEU A 59 -12.27 4.59 -19.49
CA LEU A 59 -12.45 3.61 -18.42
C LEU A 59 -12.48 4.29 -17.04
N GLU A 60 -13.02 5.51 -16.94
CA GLU A 60 -13.07 6.30 -15.70
C GLU A 60 -13.46 5.43 -14.49
N SER A 61 -12.50 5.24 -13.60
CA SER A 61 -12.63 4.46 -12.38
C SER A 61 -11.60 4.94 -11.35
N SER A 62 -11.52 6.25 -11.20
CA SER A 62 -10.46 6.87 -10.41
C SER A 62 -10.57 6.55 -8.92
N VAL A 63 -9.46 6.10 -8.34
CA VAL A 63 -9.30 5.82 -6.90
C VAL A 63 -9.30 7.15 -6.15
N GLN A 64 -10.14 7.29 -5.11
CA GLN A 64 -10.21 8.53 -4.35
C GLN A 64 -8.86 8.85 -3.66
N ASN A 65 -8.49 10.14 -3.64
CA ASN A 65 -7.17 10.61 -3.19
C ASN A 65 -6.78 10.11 -1.79
N TRP A 66 -7.73 10.00 -0.86
CA TRP A 66 -7.47 9.53 0.50
C TRP A 66 -7.01 8.06 0.55
N PHE A 67 -7.44 7.23 -0.41
CA PHE A 67 -7.12 5.80 -0.46
C PHE A 67 -5.87 5.51 -1.32
N LYS A 68 -5.44 6.43 -2.19
CA LYS A 68 -4.21 6.25 -3.01
C LYS A 68 -2.97 5.91 -2.17
N PRO A 69 -2.68 6.58 -1.03
CA PRO A 69 -1.62 6.17 -0.10
C PRO A 69 -1.66 4.68 0.30
N ILE A 70 -2.86 4.17 0.59
CA ILE A 70 -3.11 2.78 0.99
C ILE A 70 -2.87 1.84 -0.18
N ALA A 71 -3.46 2.14 -1.35
CA ALA A 71 -3.30 1.35 -2.56
C ALA A 71 -1.82 1.26 -3.02
N TYR A 72 -1.09 2.39 -3.00
CA TYR A 72 0.34 2.40 -3.32
C TYR A 72 1.16 1.59 -2.34
N THR A 73 0.83 1.64 -1.04
CA THR A 73 1.50 0.84 -0.01
C THR A 73 1.36 -0.65 -0.29
N ILE A 74 0.17 -1.11 -0.70
CA ILE A 74 -0.10 -2.51 -1.05
C ILE A 74 0.77 -2.94 -2.24
N ILE A 75 0.74 -2.22 -3.37
CA ILE A 75 1.48 -2.65 -4.57
C ILE A 75 3.00 -2.52 -4.40
N LEU A 76 3.47 -1.53 -3.62
CA LEU A 76 4.90 -1.27 -3.46
C LEU A 76 5.56 -2.16 -2.40
N LEU A 77 4.85 -2.54 -1.33
CA LEU A 77 5.48 -3.22 -0.19
C LEU A 77 5.08 -4.69 -0.04
N SER A 78 4.19 -5.19 -0.90
CA SER A 78 3.91 -6.62 -1.02
C SER A 78 5.09 -7.38 -1.64
N GLU A 79 5.30 -8.61 -1.18
CA GLU A 79 6.20 -9.60 -1.77
C GLU A 79 5.78 -9.96 -3.20
N GLU A 80 6.76 -10.36 -4.02
CA GLU A 80 6.60 -10.77 -5.44
C GLU A 80 5.88 -9.77 -6.36
N ALA A 81 5.61 -8.55 -5.90
CA ALA A 81 4.92 -7.54 -6.70
C ALA A 81 5.82 -6.94 -7.79
N TYR A 82 5.25 -6.74 -8.98
CA TYR A 82 5.78 -5.87 -10.04
C TYR A 82 4.92 -4.59 -10.13
N PRO A 83 5.12 -3.61 -9.23
CA PRO A 83 4.31 -2.40 -9.21
C PRO A 83 4.65 -1.45 -10.36
N CYS A 84 3.61 -0.83 -10.91
CA CYS A 84 3.68 0.26 -11.87
C CYS A 84 3.17 1.55 -11.20
N VAL A 85 4.01 2.58 -11.18
CA VAL A 85 3.67 3.89 -10.60
C VAL A 85 3.11 4.78 -11.69
N PHE A 86 1.98 5.42 -11.42
CA PHE A 86 1.37 6.36 -12.35
C PHE A 86 2.04 7.73 -12.26
N TYR A 87 2.43 8.29 -13.41
CA TYR A 87 3.16 9.55 -13.47
C TYR A 87 2.42 10.72 -12.79
N PRO A 88 1.12 10.98 -13.06
CA PRO A 88 0.35 12.01 -12.38
C PRO A 88 0.26 11.86 -10.86
N ASP A 89 0.22 10.64 -10.32
CA ASP A 89 0.20 10.45 -8.87
C ASP A 89 1.53 10.80 -8.21
N LEU A 90 2.65 10.70 -8.94
CA LEU A 90 3.98 11.06 -8.43
C LEU A 90 4.29 12.56 -8.63
N PHE A 91 3.92 13.13 -9.76
CA PHE A 91 4.31 14.49 -10.16
C PHE A 91 3.17 15.51 -10.15
N GLY A 92 1.93 15.07 -9.96
CA GLY A 92 0.74 15.87 -10.21
C GLY A 92 0.46 16.00 -11.70
N ALA A 93 -0.77 16.30 -12.05
CA ALA A 93 -1.16 16.70 -13.40
C ALA A 93 -2.39 17.60 -13.36
N GLU A 94 -2.56 18.39 -14.41
CA GLU A 94 -3.75 19.19 -14.63
C GLU A 94 -4.11 19.13 -16.11
N TYR A 95 -5.39 18.93 -16.41
CA TYR A 95 -5.91 18.93 -17.77
C TYR A 95 -7.35 19.41 -17.78
N THR A 96 -7.85 19.68 -18.97
CA THR A 96 -9.22 20.10 -19.20
C THR A 96 -9.86 19.17 -20.21
N ASP A 97 -11.10 18.76 -19.97
CA ASP A 97 -11.88 17.93 -20.89
C ASP A 97 -13.35 18.36 -20.92
N MET A 98 -14.11 17.84 -21.87
CA MET A 98 -15.52 18.18 -22.07
C MET A 98 -16.43 17.08 -21.51
N LYS A 99 -17.40 17.46 -20.67
CA LYS A 99 -18.46 16.55 -20.21
C LYS A 99 -19.81 17.25 -20.34
N ASP A 100 -20.74 16.62 -21.04
CA ASP A 100 -22.09 17.15 -21.27
C ASP A 100 -22.12 18.58 -21.86
N GLY A 101 -21.11 18.92 -22.67
CA GLY A 101 -20.98 20.24 -23.29
C GLY A 101 -20.34 21.32 -22.41
N GLU A 102 -19.97 20.97 -21.17
CA GLU A 102 -19.25 21.85 -20.24
C GLU A 102 -17.77 21.49 -20.17
N GLU A 103 -16.93 22.53 -20.10
CA GLU A 103 -15.50 22.39 -19.90
C GLU A 103 -15.21 22.11 -18.42
N ILE A 104 -14.56 20.99 -18.12
CA ILE A 104 -14.19 20.58 -16.77
C ILE A 104 -12.68 20.58 -16.65
N ASN A 105 -12.17 21.37 -15.70
CA ASN A 105 -10.78 21.31 -15.27
C ASN A 105 -10.60 20.18 -14.23
N VAL A 106 -9.64 19.30 -14.47
CA VAL A 106 -9.27 18.20 -13.60
C VAL A 106 -7.86 18.42 -13.07
N VAL A 107 -7.74 18.38 -11.74
CA VAL A 107 -6.45 18.43 -11.04
C VAL A 107 -6.20 17.09 -10.37
N ILE A 108 -5.11 16.43 -10.75
CA ILE A 108 -4.59 15.23 -10.09
C ILE A 108 -3.50 15.68 -9.11
N PRO A 109 -3.76 15.66 -7.80
CA PRO A 109 -2.74 16.00 -6.82
C PRO A 109 -1.68 14.89 -6.72
N LYS A 110 -0.50 15.28 -6.25
CA LYS A 110 0.54 14.33 -5.87
C LYS A 110 0.08 13.49 -4.68
N VAL A 111 0.45 12.21 -4.68
CA VAL A 111 0.40 11.38 -3.49
C VAL A 111 1.64 11.68 -2.65
N GLU A 112 1.52 12.59 -1.68
CA GLU A 112 2.66 13.15 -0.93
C GLU A 112 3.61 12.11 -0.33
N ILE A 113 3.09 10.96 0.15
CA ILE A 113 3.92 9.91 0.74
C ILE A 113 4.59 8.98 -0.29
N LEU A 114 4.21 9.05 -1.56
CA LEU A 114 4.65 8.11 -2.59
C LEU A 114 6.18 8.11 -2.79
N PRO A 115 6.89 9.25 -2.80
CA PRO A 115 8.35 9.24 -2.82
C PRO A 115 8.98 8.49 -1.63
N LYS A 116 8.39 8.59 -0.43
CA LYS A 116 8.84 7.82 0.74
C LYS A 116 8.50 6.33 0.59
N LEU A 117 7.33 5.97 0.08
CA LEU A 117 6.99 4.57 -0.20
C LEU A 117 7.96 3.92 -1.21
N LEU A 118 8.41 4.66 -2.22
CA LEU A 118 9.43 4.19 -3.16
C LEU A 118 10.77 3.92 -2.47
N GLN A 119 11.18 4.77 -1.53
CA GLN A 119 12.35 4.53 -0.69
C GLN A 119 12.13 3.31 0.22
N ALA A 120 10.93 3.17 0.81
CA ALA A 120 10.62 2.05 1.67
C ALA A 120 10.70 0.72 0.91
N ARG A 121 10.19 0.67 -0.33
CA ARG A 121 10.36 -0.48 -1.22
C ARG A 121 11.84 -0.77 -1.48
N ARG A 122 12.63 0.25 -1.79
CA ARG A 122 14.06 0.13 -2.11
C ARG A 122 14.92 -0.36 -0.94
N TYR A 123 14.55 -0.05 0.29
CA TYR A 123 15.41 -0.33 1.45
C TYR A 123 14.88 -1.42 2.38
N PHE A 124 13.55 -1.58 2.48
CA PHE A 124 12.94 -2.36 3.57
C PHE A 124 11.98 -3.48 3.14
N ALA A 125 11.45 -3.45 1.91
CA ALA A 125 10.46 -4.43 1.45
C ALA A 125 11.11 -5.71 0.91
N TYR A 126 11.93 -6.36 1.74
CA TYR A 126 12.70 -7.57 1.39
C TYR A 126 12.35 -8.75 2.27
N GLY A 127 12.71 -9.95 1.80
CA GLY A 127 12.48 -11.20 2.51
C GLY A 127 11.02 -11.65 2.52
N GLU A 128 10.80 -12.80 3.16
CA GLU A 128 9.51 -13.46 3.33
C GLU A 128 8.46 -12.50 3.89
N GLN A 129 7.24 -12.58 3.35
CA GLN A 129 6.09 -11.86 3.86
C GLN A 129 5.23 -12.71 4.82
N VAL A 130 4.86 -12.13 5.97
CA VAL A 130 3.89 -12.73 6.90
C VAL A 130 2.69 -11.81 7.04
N ASN A 131 1.50 -12.29 6.65
CA ASN A 131 0.27 -11.50 6.61
C ASN A 131 -0.52 -11.58 7.92
N TYR A 132 -1.06 -10.44 8.35
CA TYR A 132 -2.03 -10.28 9.42
C TYR A 132 -3.29 -9.64 8.82
N PHE A 133 -4.02 -10.41 8.00
CA PHE A 133 -5.23 -9.97 7.28
C PHE A 133 -6.49 -10.49 8.01
N ASP A 134 -6.58 -10.20 9.31
CA ASP A 134 -7.54 -10.78 10.26
C ASP A 134 -8.61 -9.78 10.76
N HIS A 135 -8.59 -8.53 10.27
CA HIS A 135 -9.57 -7.51 10.63
C HIS A 135 -10.00 -6.71 9.38
N PRO A 136 -11.30 -6.43 9.20
CA PRO A 136 -11.82 -5.84 7.96
C PRO A 136 -11.32 -4.41 7.70
N ASN A 137 -10.90 -3.69 8.75
CA ASN A 137 -10.47 -2.31 8.60
C ASN A 137 -9.02 -2.02 8.96
N CYS A 138 -8.28 -3.01 9.46
CA CYS A 138 -6.90 -2.84 9.86
C CYS A 138 -6.16 -4.10 9.43
N ILE A 139 -5.24 -3.99 8.48
CA ILE A 139 -4.42 -5.12 8.03
C ILE A 139 -2.95 -4.76 8.17
N ALA A 140 -2.12 -5.77 8.37
CA ALA A 140 -0.68 -5.58 8.42
C ALA A 140 0.03 -6.75 7.75
N TRP A 141 1.29 -6.53 7.41
CA TRP A 141 2.20 -7.60 7.04
C TRP A 141 3.62 -7.25 7.46
N VAL A 142 4.41 -8.29 7.68
CA VAL A 142 5.83 -8.20 7.99
C VAL A 142 6.59 -8.59 6.74
N ARG A 143 7.60 -7.80 6.35
CA ARG A 143 8.67 -8.20 5.45
C ARG A 143 9.88 -8.52 6.31
N ARG A 144 10.35 -9.77 6.29
CA ARG A 144 11.38 -10.26 7.24
C ARG A 144 12.78 -9.67 7.01
N GLY A 145 13.01 -9.08 5.86
CA GLY A 145 14.33 -8.64 5.42
C GLY A 145 15.20 -9.78 4.91
N ILE A 146 16.36 -9.41 4.40
CA ILE A 146 17.46 -10.30 3.99
C ILE A 146 18.76 -9.75 4.60
N PRO A 147 19.90 -10.48 4.58
CA PRO A 147 21.12 -10.03 5.24
C PRO A 147 21.57 -8.59 4.90
N ASP A 148 21.39 -8.16 3.65
CA ASP A 148 21.82 -6.84 3.18
C ASP A 148 20.74 -5.75 3.26
N ASN A 149 19.49 -6.14 3.50
CA ASN A 149 18.35 -5.21 3.54
C ASN A 149 17.41 -5.56 4.70
N PRO A 150 17.32 -4.71 5.74
CA PRO A 150 16.42 -4.97 6.85
C PRO A 150 14.97 -5.03 6.37
N GLY A 151 14.13 -5.72 7.14
CA GLY A 151 12.70 -5.80 6.88
C GLY A 151 11.91 -4.57 7.33
N CYS A 152 10.59 -4.66 7.24
CA CYS A 152 9.66 -3.70 7.81
C CYS A 152 8.36 -4.36 8.30
N VAL A 153 7.63 -3.64 9.12
CA VAL A 153 6.23 -3.93 9.47
C VAL A 153 5.36 -2.87 8.81
N VAL A 154 4.47 -3.28 7.93
CA VAL A 154 3.52 -2.40 7.27
C VAL A 154 2.16 -2.59 7.92
N ILE A 155 1.52 -1.51 8.32
CA ILE A 155 0.17 -1.51 8.87
C ILE A 155 -0.65 -0.40 8.22
N LEU A 156 -1.90 -0.69 7.90
CA LEU A 156 -2.82 0.27 7.27
C LEU A 156 -4.23 0.14 7.80
N SER A 157 -4.98 1.24 7.80
CA SER A 157 -6.39 1.30 8.17
C SER A 157 -7.20 2.06 7.11
N ASN A 158 -8.39 1.57 6.76
CA ASN A 158 -9.37 2.32 5.95
C ASN A 158 -10.49 2.93 6.82
N SER A 159 -10.32 2.95 8.14
CA SER A 159 -11.30 3.46 9.11
C SER A 159 -10.64 4.38 10.15
N GLU A 160 -10.90 4.15 11.43
CA GLU A 160 -10.30 4.83 12.57
C GLU A 160 -8.83 4.38 12.79
N ASP A 161 -8.24 4.83 13.89
CA ASP A 161 -6.91 4.40 14.31
C ASP A 161 -6.90 2.88 14.54
N GLY A 162 -5.78 2.28 14.18
CA GLY A 162 -5.62 0.83 14.19
C GLY A 162 -4.34 0.43 14.90
N TYR A 163 -4.35 -0.79 15.44
CA TYR A 163 -3.15 -1.42 15.97
C TYR A 163 -3.13 -2.91 15.66
N LYS A 164 -1.94 -3.50 15.67
CA LYS A 164 -1.73 -4.95 15.64
C LYS A 164 -0.61 -5.38 16.56
N GLU A 165 -0.86 -6.41 17.35
CA GLU A 165 0.23 -7.16 17.97
C GLU A 165 0.87 -8.06 16.92
N ILE A 166 2.18 -7.92 16.73
CA ILE A 166 2.94 -8.61 15.70
C ILE A 166 4.12 -9.33 16.35
N ASP A 167 4.25 -10.60 16.01
CA ASP A 167 5.37 -11.45 16.43
C ASP A 167 6.48 -11.42 15.38
N LEU A 168 7.56 -10.70 15.70
CA LEU A 168 8.76 -10.62 14.87
C LEU A 168 9.77 -11.73 15.18
N GLY A 169 9.50 -12.56 16.17
CA GLY A 169 10.32 -13.67 16.59
C GLY A 169 11.54 -13.25 17.41
N THR A 170 12.22 -14.24 17.97
CA THR A 170 13.32 -14.06 18.93
C THR A 170 14.59 -13.42 18.35
N GLN A 171 14.62 -13.12 17.05
CA GLN A 171 15.72 -12.42 16.40
C GLN A 171 15.66 -10.91 16.65
N ASP A 172 14.51 -10.40 17.12
CA ASP A 172 14.28 -8.97 17.37
C ASP A 172 13.79 -8.64 18.79
N PRO A 173 14.45 -9.12 19.86
CA PRO A 173 14.08 -8.75 21.22
C PRO A 173 14.52 -7.31 21.54
N ASN A 174 13.75 -6.60 22.37
CA ASN A 174 14.09 -5.26 22.87
C ASN A 174 14.45 -4.22 21.79
N THR A 175 13.96 -4.40 20.57
CA THR A 175 14.32 -3.60 19.38
C THR A 175 13.36 -2.43 19.23
N ILE A 176 13.90 -1.25 18.92
CA ILE A 176 13.12 -0.03 18.74
C ILE A 176 12.77 0.12 17.26
N TYR A 177 11.51 0.42 16.99
CA TYR A 177 10.94 0.70 15.68
C TYR A 177 10.44 2.15 15.60
N ILE A 178 10.58 2.74 14.42
CA ILE A 178 10.07 4.08 14.08
C ILE A 178 9.27 4.01 12.78
N ASP A 179 8.25 4.86 12.65
CA ASP A 179 7.49 4.98 11.40
C ASP A 179 8.31 5.77 10.36
N PHE A 180 8.80 5.07 9.34
CA PHE A 180 9.58 5.64 8.25
C PHE A 180 8.81 6.71 7.45
N LEU A 181 7.47 6.59 7.40
CA LEU A 181 6.63 7.56 6.72
C LEU A 181 6.41 8.83 7.55
N GLU A 182 6.80 8.82 8.83
CA GLU A 182 6.59 9.91 9.79
C GLU A 182 5.11 10.30 9.97
N GLN A 183 4.18 9.37 9.70
CA GLN A 183 2.77 9.56 10.03
C GLN A 183 2.57 9.48 11.55
N ARG A 184 3.42 8.70 12.23
CA ARG A 184 3.45 8.53 13.68
C ARG A 184 4.82 8.92 14.25
N LYS A 185 4.82 9.50 15.46
CA LYS A 185 6.03 10.10 16.09
C LYS A 185 6.57 9.27 17.24
N GLU A 186 5.74 8.42 17.82
CA GLU A 186 6.15 7.50 18.87
C GLU A 186 7.09 6.41 18.34
N GLN A 187 7.73 5.72 19.27
CA GLN A 187 8.58 4.58 18.99
C GLN A 187 7.91 3.34 19.58
N VAL A 188 7.97 2.23 18.84
CA VAL A 188 7.49 0.92 19.30
C VAL A 188 8.70 0.11 19.72
N LYS A 189 8.65 -0.54 20.89
CA LYS A 189 9.72 -1.41 21.36
C LYS A 189 9.19 -2.82 21.49
N THR A 190 9.87 -3.79 20.87
CA THR A 190 9.54 -5.21 21.09
C THR A 190 9.90 -5.64 22.50
N ASP A 191 9.18 -6.62 23.01
CA ASP A 191 9.49 -7.30 24.26
C ASP A 191 10.68 -8.28 24.11
N GLU A 192 10.93 -9.07 25.15
CA GLU A 192 12.00 -10.09 25.16
C GLU A 192 11.77 -11.26 24.20
N THR A 193 10.53 -11.44 23.73
CA THR A 193 10.15 -12.50 22.78
C THR A 193 10.11 -12.02 21.33
N GLY A 194 10.24 -10.72 21.11
CA GLY A 194 10.17 -10.10 19.78
C GLY A 194 8.76 -9.65 19.38
N LYS A 195 7.82 -9.55 20.34
CA LYS A 195 6.46 -9.07 20.09
C LYS A 195 6.32 -7.60 20.41
N ALA A 196 5.49 -6.89 19.64
CA ALA A 196 5.14 -5.50 19.91
C ALA A 196 3.76 -5.16 19.33
N VAL A 197 3.16 -4.09 19.85
CA VAL A 197 1.97 -3.48 19.26
C VAL A 197 2.39 -2.35 18.34
N PHE A 198 2.06 -2.47 17.06
CA PHE A 198 2.30 -1.46 16.02
C PHE A 198 1.01 -0.71 15.71
N TYR A 199 1.11 0.57 15.36
CA TYR A 199 -0.03 1.48 15.25
C TYR A 199 -0.13 2.11 13.86
N VAL A 200 -1.32 2.56 13.50
CA VAL A 200 -1.58 3.37 12.31
C VAL A 200 -2.66 4.42 12.60
N ASN A 201 -2.55 5.59 11.96
CA ASN A 201 -3.57 6.64 12.03
C ASN A 201 -4.86 6.24 11.27
N PRO A 202 -5.99 6.93 11.52
CA PRO A 202 -7.21 6.78 10.72
C PRO A 202 -6.94 6.98 9.22
N ALA A 203 -7.54 6.14 8.38
CA ALA A 203 -7.46 6.22 6.92
C ALA A 203 -6.02 6.43 6.39
N SER A 204 -5.05 5.71 6.97
CA SER A 204 -3.62 5.97 6.79
C SER A 204 -2.79 4.68 6.72
N VAL A 205 -1.48 4.87 6.57
CA VAL A 205 -0.46 3.82 6.47
C VAL A 205 0.72 4.18 7.37
N SER A 206 1.33 3.20 8.01
CA SER A 206 2.61 3.34 8.71
C SER A 206 3.54 2.21 8.30
N VAL A 207 4.81 2.53 8.11
CA VAL A 207 5.87 1.57 7.75
C VAL A 207 6.92 1.62 8.84
N TRP A 208 6.82 0.68 9.76
CA TRP A 208 7.72 0.60 10.91
C TRP A 208 9.00 -0.13 10.53
N ILE A 209 10.12 0.55 10.73
CA ILE A 209 11.46 0.02 10.49
C ILE A 209 12.26 0.03 11.78
N LYS A 210 13.25 -0.88 11.88
CA LYS A 210 14.20 -0.85 12.99
C LYS A 210 14.90 0.50 12.99
N LYS A 211 14.96 1.14 14.17
CA LYS A 211 15.71 2.36 14.36
C LYS A 211 17.19 2.05 14.23
N SER A 212 17.85 2.64 13.22
CA SER A 212 19.31 2.59 13.14
C SER A 212 19.91 3.24 14.39
N ASN A 213 20.92 2.59 14.96
CA ASN A 213 21.71 3.15 16.07
C ASN A 213 22.49 4.40 15.63
#